data_AF-A0A3C2B9P3-F1
#
_entry.id   AF-A0A3C2B9P3-F1
#
_cell.length_a   1.000
_cell.length_b   1.000
_cell.length_c   1.000
_cell.angle_alpha   90.00
_cell.angle_beta   90.00
_cell.angle_gamma   90.00
#
_symmetry.space_group_name_H-M   'P 1'
#
loop_
_entity.id
_entity.type
_entity.pdbx_description
1 polymer ?
#
loop_
_entity_poly.entity_id
_entity_poly.type
_entity_poly.pdbx_seq_one_letter_code
_entity_poly.pdbx_strand_id
1 'polypeptide(L)'
;MWPSLVIVAVVAVGLAVWWRARRRSSGDSAGIQRDIDPFTLSEPWRRHVQAALSSQRRYRAIVRDVKPGPLRDRLQGIGRQVDDAVRSCAEVAKRGDELDAAITRIGVASIERQMQHATDDVVRASFAAQLAAAERLRATRGDTDAQLRLQVVRMGELTALAAEVSVGVDQADALGDGVSDVVVQLEGLRQALREVEQPGRPATSP
;
A
#
# COMPACT_ATOMS: atom_id res chain seq x y z
N MET A 1 -3.25 12.24 -31.32
CA MET A 1 -3.46 11.24 -30.26
C MET A 1 -2.10 10.71 -29.84
N TRP A 2 -1.89 10.64 -28.51
CA TRP A 2 -0.67 10.28 -27.76
C TRP A 2 0.36 11.41 -27.62
N PRO A 3 0.69 11.76 -26.35
CA PRO A 3 1.77 11.03 -25.67
C PRO A 3 1.50 10.74 -24.17
N SER A 4 1.64 9.48 -23.76
CA SER A 4 1.79 9.07 -22.35
C SER A 4 3.11 8.30 -22.24
N LEU A 5 4.23 9.02 -22.19
CA LEU A 5 5.56 8.40 -22.29
C LEU A 5 6.62 9.14 -21.47
N VAL A 6 6.36 9.53 -20.21
CA VAL A 6 7.43 10.02 -19.31
C VAL A 6 7.13 9.77 -17.82
N ILE A 7 6.91 8.53 -17.36
CA ILE A 7 7.17 8.17 -15.94
C ILE A 7 7.56 6.68 -15.82
N VAL A 8 8.68 6.27 -16.43
CA VAL A 8 9.26 4.91 -16.20
C VAL A 8 10.73 4.96 -15.72
N ALA A 9 11.37 6.13 -15.67
CA ALA A 9 12.83 6.17 -15.57
C ALA A 9 13.46 6.24 -14.16
N VAL A 10 12.72 6.20 -13.04
CA VAL A 10 13.35 6.32 -11.69
C VAL A 10 13.25 5.05 -10.83
N VAL A 11 12.48 4.05 -11.24
CA VAL A 11 12.20 2.86 -10.40
C VAL A 11 13.39 1.88 -10.32
N ALA A 12 14.36 1.93 -11.24
CA ALA A 12 15.43 0.92 -11.32
C ALA A 12 16.57 1.09 -10.29
N VAL A 13 16.82 2.29 -9.74
CA VAL A 13 18.00 2.53 -8.88
C VAL A 13 17.70 2.31 -7.39
N GLY A 14 16.45 2.49 -6.95
CA GLY A 14 16.06 2.29 -5.55
C GLY A 14 15.98 0.82 -5.11
N LEU A 15 15.72 -0.10 -6.04
CA LEU A 15 15.49 -1.53 -5.75
C LEU A 15 16.77 -2.29 -5.40
N ALA A 16 17.93 -1.92 -5.97
CA ALA A 16 19.19 -2.64 -5.74
C ALA A 16 19.83 -2.33 -4.37
N VAL A 17 19.64 -1.11 -3.85
CA VAL A 17 20.27 -0.67 -2.59
C VAL A 17 19.56 -1.26 -1.37
N TRP A 18 18.25 -1.48 -1.44
CA TRP A 18 17.46 -2.02 -0.33
C TRP A 18 17.59 -3.54 -0.14
N TRP A 19 17.73 -4.29 -1.24
CA TRP A 19 17.84 -5.76 -1.20
C TRP A 19 19.16 -6.24 -0.55
N ARG A 20 20.22 -5.43 -0.59
CA ARG A 20 21.52 -5.76 0.03
C ARG A 20 21.57 -5.46 1.54
N ALA A 21 20.70 -4.60 2.07
CA ALA A 21 20.73 -4.18 3.48
C ALA A 21 19.93 -5.09 4.44
N ARG A 22 18.98 -5.90 3.94
CA ARG A 22 17.98 -6.59 4.78
C ARG A 22 18.33 -8.03 5.21
N ARG A 23 19.51 -8.58 4.85
CA ARG A 23 19.96 -9.91 5.32
C ARG A 23 20.35 -9.98 6.81
N ARG A 24 20.16 -8.92 7.61
CA ARG A 24 20.55 -8.88 9.04
C ARG A 24 19.42 -8.74 10.05
N SER A 25 18.16 -8.56 9.66
CA SER A 25 17.05 -8.48 10.63
C SER A 25 16.32 -9.83 10.75
N SER A 26 17.04 -10.81 11.28
CA SER A 26 16.47 -12.07 11.76
C SER A 26 16.30 -11.96 13.28
N GLY A 27 15.18 -11.41 13.71
CA GLY A 27 14.86 -11.28 15.13
C GLY A 27 13.77 -10.23 15.32
N ASP A 28 12.57 -10.67 15.67
CA ASP A 28 11.46 -9.85 16.21
C ASP A 28 10.34 -9.37 15.25
N SER A 29 9.94 -10.23 14.30
CA SER A 29 8.68 -10.04 13.55
C SER A 29 7.41 -10.17 14.42
N ALA A 30 7.49 -10.85 15.57
CA ALA A 30 6.37 -11.08 16.48
C ALA A 30 6.04 -9.88 17.39
N GLY A 31 7.04 -9.06 17.75
CA GLY A 31 6.84 -7.81 18.49
C GLY A 31 6.10 -6.75 17.67
N ILE A 32 6.46 -6.59 16.40
CA ILE A 32 5.97 -5.51 15.54
C ILE A 32 4.49 -5.68 15.12
N GLN A 33 3.96 -6.90 15.12
CA GLN A 33 2.55 -7.14 14.75
C GLN A 33 1.53 -6.81 15.81
N ARG A 34 1.96 -6.70 17.07
CA ARG A 34 1.08 -6.21 18.14
C ARG A 34 0.74 -4.72 18.02
N ASP A 35 1.35 -4.02 17.06
CA ASP A 35 1.27 -2.56 16.92
C ASP A 35 0.29 -2.09 15.82
N ILE A 36 -0.30 -3.00 15.04
CA ILE A 36 -1.28 -2.64 14.00
C ILE A 36 -2.68 -2.68 14.61
N ASP A 37 -3.25 -1.52 14.91
CA ASP A 37 -4.66 -1.36 15.30
C ASP A 37 -5.50 -0.85 14.10
N PRO A 38 -6.34 -1.71 13.48
CA PRO A 38 -7.19 -1.29 12.36
C PRO A 38 -8.32 -0.33 12.76
N PHE A 39 -8.69 -0.27 14.04
CA PHE A 39 -9.86 0.49 14.49
C PHE A 39 -9.57 1.99 14.60
N THR A 40 -8.31 2.40 14.52
CA THR A 40 -7.92 3.81 14.40
C THR A 40 -8.16 4.37 12.99
N LEU A 41 -8.49 3.52 12.01
CA LEU A 41 -8.71 3.90 10.62
C LEU A 41 -10.20 4.00 10.30
N SER A 42 -10.55 4.92 9.40
CA SER A 42 -11.89 5.04 8.85
C SER A 42 -12.16 3.97 7.78
N GLU A 43 -13.42 3.84 7.36
CA GLU A 43 -13.74 3.06 6.14
C GLU A 43 -13.34 3.85 4.88
N PRO A 44 -12.85 3.19 3.82
CA PRO A 44 -12.70 1.74 3.63
C PRO A 44 -11.36 1.16 4.14
N TRP A 45 -10.45 2.00 4.60
CA TRP A 45 -9.07 1.64 4.96
C TRP A 45 -8.98 0.54 6.00
N ARG A 46 -9.81 0.65 7.04
CA ARG A 46 -9.94 -0.37 8.09
C ARG A 46 -10.23 -1.76 7.52
N ARG A 47 -11.17 -1.86 6.58
CA ARG A 47 -11.56 -3.15 5.98
C ARG A 47 -10.39 -3.81 5.26
N HIS A 48 -9.57 -3.05 4.54
CA HIS A 48 -8.38 -3.59 3.85
C HIS A 48 -7.37 -4.17 4.83
N VAL A 49 -7.05 -3.44 5.91
CA VAL A 49 -6.12 -3.89 6.95
C VAL A 49 -6.64 -5.15 7.66
N GLN A 50 -7.94 -5.17 8.00
CA GLN A 50 -8.57 -6.34 8.63
C GLN A 50 -8.51 -7.57 7.72
N ALA A 51 -8.77 -7.40 6.42
CA ALA A 51 -8.71 -8.47 5.45
C ALA A 51 -7.27 -9.00 5.29
N ALA A 52 -6.26 -8.13 5.20
CA ALA A 52 -4.86 -8.51 5.16
C ALA A 52 -4.43 -9.32 6.41
N LEU A 53 -4.79 -8.83 7.60
CA LEU A 53 -4.54 -9.53 8.88
C LEU A 53 -5.25 -10.90 8.92
N SER A 54 -6.46 -11.00 8.37
CA SER A 54 -7.18 -12.28 8.31
C SER A 54 -6.46 -13.31 7.43
N SER A 55 -5.91 -12.89 6.28
CA SER A 55 -5.16 -13.75 5.36
C SER A 55 -3.86 -14.20 6.00
N GLN A 56 -3.13 -13.30 6.67
CA GLN A 56 -1.92 -13.65 7.42
C GLN A 56 -2.19 -14.68 8.53
N ARG A 57 -3.24 -14.49 9.34
CA ARG A 57 -3.60 -15.46 10.40
C ARG A 57 -3.89 -16.85 9.81
N ARG A 58 -4.64 -16.91 8.72
CA ARG A 58 -4.94 -18.16 8.01
C ARG A 58 -3.67 -18.80 7.44
N TYR A 59 -2.82 -18.02 6.78
CA TYR A 59 -1.52 -18.47 6.27
C TYR A 59 -0.70 -19.14 7.37
N ARG A 60 -0.54 -18.46 8.52
CA ARG A 60 0.23 -19.00 9.65
C ARG A 60 -0.38 -20.25 10.27
N ALA A 61 -1.71 -20.35 10.28
CA ALA A 61 -2.38 -21.57 10.73
C ALA A 61 -2.00 -22.75 9.83
N ILE A 62 -2.03 -22.57 8.50
CA ILE A 62 -1.60 -23.58 7.53
C ILE A 62 -0.15 -24.00 7.79
N VAL A 63 0.78 -23.04 7.88
CA VAL A 63 2.22 -23.33 8.10
C VAL A 63 2.47 -24.04 9.43
N ARG A 64 1.68 -23.75 10.46
CA ARG A 64 1.80 -24.42 11.76
C ARG A 64 1.42 -25.90 11.68
N ASP A 65 0.43 -26.24 10.86
CA ASP A 65 -0.13 -27.58 10.74
C ASP A 65 0.69 -28.48 9.79
N VAL A 66 1.55 -27.88 8.94
CA VAL A 66 2.55 -28.62 8.14
C VAL A 66 3.59 -29.29 9.05
N LYS A 67 3.87 -30.57 8.78
CA LYS A 67 4.88 -31.35 9.50
C LYS A 67 6.25 -30.66 9.49
N PRO A 68 7.03 -30.70 10.58
CA PRO A 68 8.40 -30.19 10.58
C PRO A 68 9.24 -30.79 9.45
N GLY A 69 9.96 -29.94 8.72
CA GLY A 69 10.78 -30.32 7.59
C GLY A 69 11.00 -29.16 6.60
N PRO A 70 11.73 -29.39 5.49
CA PRO A 70 12.15 -28.34 4.56
C PRO A 70 11.00 -27.51 3.99
N LEU A 71 9.85 -28.14 3.73
CA LEU A 71 8.65 -27.46 3.25
C LEU A 71 8.14 -26.43 4.27
N ARG A 72 8.09 -26.81 5.55
CA ARG A 72 7.65 -25.92 6.62
C ARG A 72 8.60 -24.74 6.76
N ASP A 73 9.90 -24.96 6.68
CA ASP A 73 10.91 -23.91 6.77
C ASP A 73 10.78 -22.90 5.61
N ARG A 74 10.51 -23.42 4.40
CA ARG A 74 10.25 -22.61 3.23
C ARG A 74 8.99 -21.76 3.39
N LEU A 75 7.89 -22.35 3.83
CA LEU A 75 6.64 -21.64 4.12
C LEU A 75 6.81 -20.61 5.26
N GLN A 76 7.62 -20.90 6.27
CA GLN A 76 7.96 -19.91 7.30
C GLN A 76 8.78 -18.74 6.73
N GLY A 77 9.66 -19.01 5.76
CA GLY A 77 10.37 -17.97 5.00
C GLY A 77 9.41 -17.04 4.28
N ILE A 78 8.42 -17.60 3.58
CA ILE A 78 7.38 -16.86 2.88
C ILE A 78 6.47 -16.11 3.87
N GLY A 79 6.16 -16.71 5.02
CA GLY A 79 5.38 -16.07 6.08
C GLY A 79 5.96 -14.75 6.57
N ARG A 80 7.29 -14.61 6.59
CA ARG A 80 7.95 -13.33 6.90
C ARG A 80 7.68 -12.25 5.85
N GLN A 81 7.57 -12.64 4.57
CA GLN A 81 7.21 -11.70 3.51
C GLN A 81 5.73 -11.31 3.58
N VAL A 82 4.84 -12.25 3.93
CA VAL A 82 3.42 -11.96 4.21
C VAL A 82 3.29 -10.96 5.37
N ASP A 83 4.12 -11.11 6.40
CA ASP A 83 4.17 -10.20 7.55
C ASP A 83 4.57 -8.78 7.16
N ASP A 84 5.57 -8.65 6.29
CA ASP A 84 5.99 -7.35 5.75
C ASP A 84 4.89 -6.74 4.85
N ALA A 85 4.20 -7.56 4.04
CA ALA A 85 3.08 -7.10 3.22
C ALA A 85 1.89 -6.55 4.04
N VAL A 86 1.53 -7.21 5.16
CA VAL A 86 0.50 -6.69 6.07
C VAL A 86 0.89 -5.33 6.64
N ARG A 87 2.15 -5.16 7.05
CA ARG A 87 2.64 -3.89 7.59
C ARG A 87 2.56 -2.78 6.56
N SER A 88 3.03 -3.04 5.34
CA SER A 88 2.97 -2.05 4.27
C SER A 88 1.52 -1.73 3.89
N CYS A 89 0.60 -2.70 3.90
CA CYS A 89 -0.83 -2.45 3.72
C CYS A 89 -1.39 -1.49 4.79
N ALA A 90 -1.04 -1.68 6.07
CA ALA A 90 -1.45 -0.79 7.15
C ALA A 90 -0.88 0.63 7.00
N GLU A 91 0.39 0.77 6.59
CA GLU A 91 1.00 2.08 6.31
C GLU A 91 0.30 2.82 5.15
N VAL A 92 -0.01 2.10 4.07
CA VAL A 92 -0.73 2.67 2.92
C VAL A 92 -2.16 3.06 3.31
N ALA A 93 -2.84 2.20 4.07
CA ALA A 93 -4.19 2.48 4.56
C ALA A 93 -4.24 3.73 5.46
N LYS A 94 -3.22 3.91 6.32
CA LYS A 94 -3.09 5.12 7.13
C LYS A 94 -2.92 6.38 6.26
N ARG A 95 -2.08 6.34 5.23
CA ARG A 95 -1.94 7.47 4.28
C ARG A 95 -3.24 7.75 3.54
N GLY A 96 -3.97 6.71 3.14
CA GLY A 96 -5.31 6.84 2.55
C GLY A 96 -6.30 7.56 3.48
N ASP A 97 -6.27 7.24 4.77
CA ASP A 97 -7.09 7.91 5.79
C ASP A 97 -6.68 9.38 5.97
N GLU A 98 -5.39 9.67 5.94
CA GLU A 98 -4.86 11.05 5.96
C GLU A 98 -5.28 11.86 4.71
N LEU A 99 -5.35 11.23 3.53
CA LEU A 99 -5.92 11.84 2.32
C LEU A 99 -7.41 12.18 2.50
N ASP A 100 -8.19 11.29 3.11
CA ASP A 100 -9.60 11.55 3.42
C ASP A 100 -9.78 12.74 4.37
N ALA A 101 -8.94 12.83 5.41
CA ALA A 101 -8.93 13.96 6.32
C ALA A 101 -8.53 15.26 5.60
N ALA A 102 -7.55 15.22 4.69
CA ALA A 102 -7.13 16.37 3.91
C ALA A 102 -8.23 16.87 2.95
N ILE A 103 -8.87 15.96 2.21
CA ILE A 103 -9.99 16.27 1.31
C ILE A 103 -11.15 16.91 2.10
N THR A 104 -11.46 16.38 3.27
CA THR A 104 -12.50 16.92 4.16
C THR A 104 -12.15 18.33 4.61
N ARG A 105 -10.89 18.58 5.01
CA ARG A 105 -10.42 19.89 5.48
C ARG A 105 -10.46 20.98 4.41
N ILE A 106 -10.24 20.63 3.14
CA ILE A 106 -10.36 21.59 2.02
C ILE A 106 -11.79 22.15 1.93
N GLY A 107 -12.81 21.39 2.34
CA GLY A 107 -14.17 21.91 2.43
C GLY A 107 -14.75 22.32 1.07
N VAL A 108 -14.67 21.44 0.07
CA VAL A 108 -15.04 21.71 -1.33
C VAL A 108 -16.40 22.39 -1.50
N ALA A 109 -17.43 21.97 -0.75
CA ALA A 109 -18.76 22.60 -0.81
C ALA A 109 -18.77 24.06 -0.30
N SER A 110 -17.83 24.45 0.57
CA SER A 110 -17.64 25.84 0.97
C SER A 110 -16.97 26.64 -0.15
N ILE A 111 -15.94 26.08 -0.78
CA ILE A 111 -15.20 26.72 -1.88
C ILE A 111 -16.14 26.96 -3.08
N GLU A 112 -16.95 25.97 -3.45
CA GLU A 112 -17.93 26.09 -4.54
C GLU A 112 -18.94 27.22 -4.28
N ARG A 113 -19.47 27.31 -3.05
CA ARG A 113 -20.36 28.41 -2.66
C ARG A 113 -19.68 29.76 -2.72
N GLN A 114 -18.44 29.87 -2.23
CA GLN A 114 -17.66 31.12 -2.28
C GLN A 114 -17.35 31.54 -3.72
N MET A 115 -17.04 30.59 -4.60
CA MET A 115 -16.76 30.85 -6.01
C MET A 115 -17.99 31.37 -6.75
N GLN A 116 -19.20 30.91 -6.42
CA GLN A 116 -20.46 31.41 -7.00
C GLN A 116 -20.72 32.89 -6.68
N HIS A 117 -20.26 33.36 -5.52
CA HIS A 117 -20.41 34.75 -5.08
C HIS A 117 -19.20 35.63 -5.42
N ALA A 118 -18.11 35.06 -5.91
CA ALA A 118 -16.91 35.81 -6.27
C ALA A 118 -17.09 36.54 -7.59
N THR A 119 -16.92 37.87 -7.56
CA THR A 119 -16.98 38.74 -8.75
C THR A 119 -15.61 39.02 -9.35
N ASP A 120 -14.53 38.83 -8.59
CA ASP A 120 -13.14 39.07 -9.00
C ASP A 120 -12.55 37.83 -9.68
N ASP A 121 -11.97 38.02 -10.87
CA ASP A 121 -11.33 36.98 -11.67
C ASP A 121 -10.15 36.29 -10.97
N VAL A 122 -9.34 37.04 -10.21
CA VAL A 122 -8.19 36.52 -9.47
C VAL A 122 -8.67 35.60 -8.34
N VAL A 123 -9.71 36.01 -7.63
CA VAL A 123 -10.32 35.22 -6.56
C VAL A 123 -10.97 33.95 -7.13
N ARG A 124 -11.69 34.07 -8.25
CA ARG A 124 -12.26 32.91 -8.96
C ARG A 124 -11.20 31.92 -9.42
N ALA A 125 -10.09 32.40 -9.99
CA ALA A 125 -8.97 31.57 -10.42
C ALA A 125 -8.33 30.82 -9.24
N SER A 126 -8.19 31.48 -8.08
CA SER A 126 -7.69 30.84 -6.85
C SER A 126 -8.60 29.71 -6.37
N PHE A 127 -9.91 29.93 -6.31
CA PHE A 127 -10.87 28.87 -5.94
C PHE A 127 -10.87 27.71 -6.93
N ALA A 128 -10.80 27.98 -8.23
CA ALA A 128 -10.69 26.94 -9.25
C ALA A 128 -9.43 26.08 -9.07
N ALA A 129 -8.29 26.69 -8.73
CA ALA A 129 -7.04 25.97 -8.44
C ALA A 129 -7.17 25.06 -7.20
N GLN A 130 -7.88 25.52 -6.16
CA GLN A 130 -8.13 24.73 -4.95
C GLN A 130 -9.04 23.52 -5.24
N LEU A 131 -10.10 23.70 -6.06
CA LEU A 131 -10.96 22.59 -6.50
C LEU A 131 -10.18 21.56 -7.32
N ALA A 132 -9.35 22.02 -8.26
CA ALA A 132 -8.47 21.15 -9.04
C ALA A 132 -7.45 20.39 -8.17
N ALA A 133 -6.98 20.99 -7.07
CA ALA A 133 -6.14 20.29 -6.10
C ALA A 133 -6.95 19.21 -5.35
N ALA A 134 -8.17 19.50 -4.92
CA ALA A 134 -9.04 18.54 -4.25
C ALA A 134 -9.41 17.35 -5.15
N GLU A 135 -9.66 17.60 -6.43
CA GLU A 135 -9.92 16.55 -7.44
C GLU A 135 -8.73 15.61 -7.61
N ARG A 136 -7.50 16.16 -7.69
CA ARG A 136 -6.29 15.34 -7.75
C ARG A 136 -6.13 14.46 -6.52
N LEU A 137 -6.36 15.00 -5.32
CA LEU A 137 -6.32 14.22 -4.07
C LEU A 137 -7.37 13.10 -4.08
N ARG A 138 -8.60 13.37 -4.55
CA ARG A 138 -9.65 12.35 -4.68
C ARG A 138 -9.29 11.25 -5.67
N ALA A 139 -8.65 11.61 -6.79
CA ALA A 139 -8.16 10.63 -7.76
C ALA A 139 -7.11 9.71 -7.12
N THR A 140 -6.08 10.27 -6.49
CA THR A 140 -5.05 9.50 -5.76
C THR A 140 -5.67 8.61 -4.68
N ARG A 141 -6.65 9.13 -3.94
CA ARG A 141 -7.40 8.38 -2.92
C ARG A 141 -8.15 7.19 -3.52
N GLY A 142 -8.81 7.39 -4.66
CA GLY A 142 -9.50 6.33 -5.40
C GLY A 142 -8.56 5.25 -5.91
N ASP A 143 -7.44 5.65 -6.51
CA ASP A 143 -6.41 4.73 -7.01
C ASP A 143 -5.81 3.89 -5.88
N THR A 144 -5.55 4.52 -4.73
CA THR A 144 -5.03 3.85 -3.53
C THR A 144 -6.01 2.80 -2.99
N ASP A 145 -7.30 3.13 -2.94
CA ASP A 145 -8.34 2.17 -2.52
C ASP A 145 -8.43 0.98 -3.49
N ALA A 146 -8.43 1.25 -4.79
CA ALA A 146 -8.48 0.20 -5.82
C ALA A 146 -7.27 -0.74 -5.74
N GLN A 147 -6.07 -0.18 -5.56
CA GLN A 147 -4.85 -0.97 -5.47
C GLN A 147 -4.79 -1.81 -4.18
N LEU A 148 -5.14 -1.24 -3.03
CA LEU A 148 -5.23 -2.01 -1.77
C LEU A 148 -6.25 -3.15 -1.87
N ARG A 149 -7.36 -2.94 -2.57
CA ARG A 149 -8.36 -3.99 -2.78
C ARG A 149 -7.78 -5.18 -3.55
N LEU A 150 -7.09 -4.90 -4.66
CA LEU A 150 -6.43 -5.94 -5.46
C LEU A 150 -5.34 -6.68 -4.68
N GLN A 151 -4.54 -5.93 -3.92
CA GLN A 151 -3.51 -6.44 -3.04
C GLN A 151 -4.03 -7.50 -2.06
N VAL A 152 -5.12 -7.16 -1.37
CA VAL A 152 -5.73 -8.02 -0.36
C VAL A 152 -6.29 -9.29 -0.98
N VAL A 153 -6.85 -9.20 -2.20
CA VAL A 153 -7.30 -10.38 -2.96
C VAL A 153 -6.12 -11.30 -3.25
N ARG A 154 -5.00 -10.77 -3.78
CA ARG A 154 -3.79 -11.56 -4.03
C ARG A 154 -3.23 -12.22 -2.77
N MET A 155 -3.27 -11.53 -1.62
CA MET A 155 -2.90 -12.14 -0.34
C MET A 155 -3.82 -13.30 0.07
N GLY A 156 -5.11 -13.23 -0.29
CA GLY A 156 -6.04 -14.34 -0.14
C GLY A 156 -5.67 -15.54 -1.02
N GLU A 157 -5.30 -15.29 -2.27
CA GLU A 157 -4.83 -16.33 -3.22
C GLU A 157 -3.56 -17.02 -2.71
N LEU A 158 -2.59 -16.26 -2.20
CA LEU A 158 -1.38 -16.81 -1.58
C LEU A 158 -1.69 -17.73 -0.40
N THR A 159 -2.74 -17.43 0.36
CA THR A 159 -3.19 -18.29 1.46
C THR A 159 -3.80 -19.59 0.93
N ALA A 160 -4.57 -19.53 -0.16
CA ALA A 160 -5.12 -20.72 -0.81
C ALA A 160 -4.01 -21.61 -1.40
N LEU A 161 -3.05 -21.00 -2.10
CA LEU A 161 -1.87 -21.70 -2.63
C LEU A 161 -1.04 -22.36 -1.53
N ALA A 162 -0.86 -21.69 -0.38
CA ALA A 162 -0.18 -22.30 0.76
C ALA A 162 -0.93 -23.54 1.29
N ALA A 163 -2.26 -23.52 1.26
CA ALA A 163 -3.07 -24.68 1.62
C ALA A 163 -2.89 -25.83 0.62
N GLU A 164 -2.87 -25.55 -0.68
CA GLU A 164 -2.61 -26.57 -1.72
C GLU A 164 -1.23 -27.20 -1.57
N VAL A 165 -0.20 -26.37 -1.39
CA VAL A 165 1.18 -26.81 -1.16
C VAL A 165 1.28 -27.66 0.12
N SER A 166 0.53 -27.33 1.17
CA SER A 166 0.53 -28.09 2.43
C SER A 166 -0.01 -29.53 2.28
N VAL A 167 -0.84 -29.78 1.27
CA VAL A 167 -1.45 -31.09 0.97
C VAL A 167 -0.56 -31.95 0.05
N GLY A 168 0.58 -31.40 -0.41
CA GLY A 168 1.61 -32.14 -1.16
C GLY A 168 1.71 -31.79 -2.64
N VAL A 169 1.25 -30.61 -3.06
CA VAL A 169 1.44 -30.11 -4.42
C VAL A 169 2.77 -29.35 -4.49
N ASP A 170 3.68 -29.77 -5.39
CA ASP A 170 5.02 -29.21 -5.54
C ASP A 170 4.99 -27.81 -6.23
N GLN A 171 4.52 -26.79 -5.51
CA GLN A 171 4.35 -25.41 -5.99
C GLN A 171 4.94 -24.34 -5.04
N ALA A 172 5.86 -24.73 -4.16
CA ALA A 172 6.41 -23.80 -3.15
C ALA A 172 7.29 -22.67 -3.75
N ASP A 173 7.81 -22.84 -4.97
CA ASP A 173 8.49 -21.77 -5.73
C ASP A 173 7.51 -20.69 -6.21
N ALA A 174 6.40 -21.09 -6.86
CA ALA A 174 5.37 -20.17 -7.33
C ALA A 174 4.76 -19.32 -6.19
N LEU A 175 4.60 -19.90 -5.00
CA LEU A 175 4.15 -19.18 -3.81
C LEU A 175 5.13 -18.08 -3.39
N GLY A 176 6.45 -18.34 -3.42
CA GLY A 176 7.48 -17.37 -3.05
C GLY A 176 7.55 -16.17 -4.01
N ASP A 177 7.37 -16.42 -5.30
CA ASP A 177 7.35 -15.37 -6.32
C ASP A 177 6.12 -14.46 -6.17
N GLY A 178 4.94 -15.05 -5.93
CA GLY A 178 3.71 -14.28 -5.72
C GLY A 178 3.77 -13.36 -4.50
N VAL A 179 4.37 -13.79 -3.39
CA VAL A 179 4.52 -12.90 -2.22
C VAL A 179 5.52 -11.78 -2.48
N SER A 180 6.60 -12.06 -3.21
CA SER A 180 7.59 -11.05 -3.58
C SER A 180 6.99 -9.96 -4.47
N ASP A 181 6.15 -10.33 -5.43
CA ASP A 181 5.40 -9.39 -6.29
C ASP A 181 4.46 -8.48 -5.48
N VAL A 182 3.71 -9.05 -4.53
CA VAL A 182 2.83 -8.30 -3.61
C VAL A 182 3.62 -7.25 -2.82
N VAL A 183 4.78 -7.61 -2.27
CA VAL A 183 5.63 -6.67 -1.51
C VAL A 183 6.15 -5.53 -2.41
N VAL A 184 6.57 -5.84 -3.64
CA VAL A 184 7.05 -4.83 -4.60
C VAL A 184 5.94 -3.84 -4.95
N GLN A 185 4.72 -4.31 -5.15
CA GLN A 185 3.57 -3.43 -5.46
C GLN A 185 3.21 -2.50 -4.29
N LEU A 186 3.31 -2.96 -3.04
CA LEU A 186 3.06 -2.12 -1.85
C LEU A 186 4.10 -1.03 -1.68
N GLU A 187 5.38 -1.36 -1.92
CA GLU A 187 6.44 -0.37 -1.82
C GLU A 187 6.30 0.69 -2.92
N GLY A 188 5.94 0.27 -4.14
CA GLY A 188 5.62 1.20 -5.23
C GLY A 188 4.49 2.16 -4.87
N LEU A 189 3.39 1.64 -4.31
CA LEU A 189 2.26 2.46 -3.86
C LEU A 189 2.65 3.40 -2.72
N ARG A 190 3.40 2.90 -1.74
CA ARG A 190 3.91 3.71 -0.63
C ARG A 190 4.76 4.87 -1.13
N GLN A 191 5.63 4.61 -2.10
CA GLN A 191 6.50 5.63 -2.66
C GLN A 191 5.70 6.68 -3.43
N ALA A 192 4.75 6.26 -4.27
CA ALA A 192 3.84 7.16 -4.97
C ALA A 192 3.05 8.06 -4.00
N LEU A 193 2.58 7.51 -2.87
CA LEU A 193 1.87 8.28 -1.85
C LEU A 193 2.76 9.32 -1.15
N ARG A 194 4.01 8.97 -0.83
CA ARG A 194 4.96 9.94 -0.25
C ARG A 194 5.26 11.09 -1.21
N GLU A 195 5.32 10.83 -2.51
CA GLU A 195 5.57 11.86 -3.52
C GLU A 195 4.39 12.84 -3.62
N VAL A 196 3.16 12.37 -3.41
CA VAL A 196 1.97 13.23 -3.33
C VAL A 196 1.96 14.09 -2.07
N GLU A 197 2.45 13.57 -0.93
CA GLU A 197 2.58 14.30 0.33
C GLU A 197 3.70 15.36 0.31
N GLN A 198 4.69 15.25 -0.58
CA GLN A 198 5.79 16.21 -0.74
C GLN A 198 5.71 16.99 -2.07
N PRO A 199 4.74 17.90 -2.24
CA PRO A 199 4.74 18.78 -3.39
C PRO A 199 5.83 19.85 -3.24
N GLY A 200 6.93 19.70 -3.97
CA GLY A 200 7.87 20.77 -4.31
C GLY A 200 8.91 21.15 -3.24
N ARG A 201 10.03 20.42 -3.21
CA ARG A 201 11.32 21.09 -2.95
C ARG A 201 11.90 21.50 -4.30
N PRO A 202 11.93 22.79 -4.66
CA PRO A 202 12.76 23.20 -5.79
C PRO A 202 14.20 22.80 -5.49
N ALA A 203 14.86 22.17 -6.47
CA ALA A 203 16.29 21.95 -6.41
C ALA A 203 16.97 23.31 -6.33
N THR A 204 17.46 23.68 -5.15
CA THR A 204 18.43 24.76 -5.00
C THR A 204 19.71 24.29 -5.67
N SER A 205 19.90 24.67 -6.93
CA SER A 205 21.21 24.60 -7.59
C SER A 205 22.06 25.79 -7.13
N PRO A 206 23.36 25.59 -6.87
CA PRO A 206 24.31 26.67 -6.56
C PRO A 206 24.62 27.54 -7.77
#